data_AF-A0A9K3M2G9-F1
#
_entry.id   AF-A0A9K3M2G9-F1
#
_cell.length_a   1.000
_cell.length_b   1.000
_cell.length_c   1.000
_cell.angle_alpha   90.00
_cell.angle_beta   90.00
_cell.angle_gamma   90.00
#
_symmetry.space_group_name_H-M   'P 1'
#
loop_
_entity.id
_entity.type
_entity.pdbx_description
1 polymer ?
#
loop_
_entity_poly.entity_id
_entity_poly.type
_entity_poly.pdbx_seq_one_letter_code
_entity_poly.pdbx_strand_id
1 'polypeptide(L)'
;MARKTKKRRYLQEAKRQHKFLRRWSDRPKDKLNPNCVHREVLLSAELDATSGKITTAFQKFEVAIRMAGRSGIVQDQALANERYAALCLEQGDHEEYIFRMNSAIRLYMEWGASAKVDKLISILNPDHRKDRFRTTTGSIVNQDILSNRSTVLLDRVLDDEEKLRELEQEASIRGFTTGSSVLYVSR
;
A
#
# COMPACT_ATOMS: atom_id res chain seq x y z
N MET A 1 -9.56 -7.48 -6.32
CA MET A 1 -10.51 -8.63 -6.46
C MET A 1 -10.19 -9.44 -7.71
N ALA A 2 -10.15 -8.85 -8.92
CA ALA A 2 -9.78 -9.58 -10.14
C ALA A 2 -8.36 -10.17 -10.05
N ARG A 3 -7.35 -9.39 -9.66
CA ARG A 3 -5.97 -9.88 -9.43
C ARG A 3 -5.91 -11.04 -8.42
N LYS A 4 -6.47 -10.84 -7.22
CA LYS A 4 -6.47 -11.84 -6.13
C LYS A 4 -7.23 -13.13 -6.44
N THR A 5 -8.40 -13.03 -7.09
CA THR A 5 -9.28 -14.20 -7.29
C THR A 5 -9.13 -14.87 -8.65
N LYS A 6 -8.54 -14.17 -9.64
CA LYS A 6 -8.38 -14.60 -11.05
C LYS A 6 -9.68 -15.07 -11.73
N LYS A 7 -10.86 -14.85 -11.13
CA LYS A 7 -12.14 -15.28 -11.69
C LYS A 7 -12.54 -14.37 -12.87
N ARG A 8 -12.85 -14.99 -14.01
CA ARG A 8 -13.26 -14.31 -15.26
C ARG A 8 -14.41 -13.31 -15.07
N ARG A 9 -15.38 -13.61 -14.19
CA ARG A 9 -16.53 -12.74 -13.93
C ARG A 9 -16.12 -11.33 -13.44
N TYR A 10 -15.12 -11.23 -12.57
CA TYR A 10 -14.68 -9.93 -12.03
C TYR A 10 -13.93 -9.12 -13.06
N LEU A 11 -13.20 -9.77 -13.96
CA LEU A 11 -12.54 -9.10 -15.08
C LEU A 11 -13.56 -8.56 -16.09
N GLN A 12 -14.60 -9.33 -16.40
CA GLN A 12 -15.68 -8.87 -17.28
C GLN A 12 -16.41 -7.68 -16.67
N GLU A 13 -16.70 -7.73 -15.38
CA GLU A 13 -17.35 -6.62 -14.69
C GLU A 13 -16.47 -5.37 -14.67
N ALA A 14 -15.19 -5.51 -14.33
CA ALA A 14 -14.24 -4.39 -14.41
C ALA A 14 -14.18 -3.77 -15.81
N LYS A 15 -14.18 -4.58 -16.88
CA LYS A 15 -14.22 -4.07 -18.26
C LYS A 15 -15.53 -3.35 -18.59
N ARG A 16 -16.68 -3.84 -18.11
CA ARG A 16 -17.99 -3.18 -18.29
C ARG A 16 -18.02 -1.83 -17.59
N GLN A 17 -17.61 -1.80 -16.33
CA GLN A 17 -17.55 -0.57 -15.53
C GLN A 17 -16.55 0.43 -16.11
N HIS A 18 -15.40 -0.04 -16.61
CA HIS A 18 -14.43 0.81 -17.29
C HIS A 18 -15.02 1.43 -18.56
N LYS A 19 -15.72 0.65 -19.39
CA LYS A 19 -16.39 1.18 -20.60
C LYS A 19 -17.48 2.19 -20.25
N PHE A 20 -18.22 1.95 -19.17
CA PHE A 20 -19.21 2.90 -18.68
C PHE A 20 -18.52 4.19 -18.25
N LEU A 21 -17.59 4.14 -17.30
CA LEU A 21 -16.87 5.31 -16.78
C LEU A 21 -16.15 6.09 -17.87
N ARG A 22 -15.53 5.40 -18.84
CA ARG A 22 -14.89 6.03 -20.00
C ARG A 22 -15.86 6.88 -20.81
N ARG A 23 -17.09 6.40 -21.05
CA ARG A 23 -18.12 7.21 -21.75
C ARG A 23 -18.51 8.47 -20.97
N TRP A 24 -18.33 8.49 -19.66
CA TRP A 24 -18.59 9.65 -18.81
C TRP A 24 -17.38 10.58 -18.71
N SER A 25 -16.16 10.04 -18.73
CA SER A 25 -14.93 10.84 -18.74
C SER A 25 -14.66 11.49 -20.10
N ASP A 26 -15.09 10.87 -21.19
CA ASP A 26 -14.87 11.36 -22.57
C ASP A 26 -15.85 12.49 -22.97
N ARG A 27 -16.69 12.97 -22.04
CA ARG A 27 -17.61 14.09 -22.29
C ARG A 27 -16.85 15.42 -22.34
N PRO A 28 -17.40 16.44 -23.06
CA PRO A 28 -16.87 17.80 -23.02
C PRO A 28 -16.72 18.31 -21.58
N LYS A 29 -15.68 19.13 -21.33
CA LYS A 29 -15.30 19.59 -19.98
C LYS A 29 -16.45 20.24 -19.21
N ASP A 30 -17.32 20.92 -19.93
CA ASP A 30 -18.53 21.61 -19.47
C ASP A 30 -19.61 20.66 -18.91
N LYS A 31 -19.53 19.35 -19.19
CA LYS A 31 -20.42 18.31 -18.63
C LYS A 31 -19.64 17.18 -17.94
N LEU A 32 -18.37 17.41 -17.64
CA LEU A 32 -17.49 16.40 -17.06
C LEU A 32 -17.77 16.27 -15.56
N ASN A 33 -18.10 15.06 -15.12
CA ASN A 33 -18.13 14.76 -13.70
C ASN A 33 -16.70 14.40 -13.23
N PRO A 34 -16.02 15.24 -12.43
CA PRO A 34 -14.66 14.98 -11.97
C PRO A 34 -14.57 13.68 -11.14
N ASN A 35 -15.69 13.25 -10.56
CA ASN A 35 -15.77 12.02 -9.78
C ASN A 35 -15.67 10.76 -10.65
N CYS A 36 -15.93 10.87 -11.95
CA CYS A 36 -15.84 9.73 -12.86
C CYS A 36 -14.42 9.50 -13.37
N VAL A 37 -13.62 10.57 -13.49
CA VAL A 37 -12.32 10.51 -14.17
C VAL A 37 -11.30 9.72 -13.35
N HIS A 38 -11.14 10.04 -12.06
CA HIS A 38 -10.17 9.34 -11.21
C HIS A 38 -10.55 7.86 -11.00
N ARG A 39 -11.85 7.52 -11.01
CA ARG A 39 -12.35 6.13 -10.96
C ARG A 39 -12.07 5.36 -12.24
N GLU A 40 -12.20 6.01 -13.39
CA GLU A 40 -11.84 5.44 -14.70
C GLU A 40 -10.36 5.09 -14.74
N VAL A 41 -9.50 6.04 -14.36
CA VAL A 41 -8.04 5.85 -14.33
C VAL A 41 -7.64 4.75 -13.36
N LEU A 42 -8.24 4.70 -12.17
CA LEU A 42 -8.00 3.64 -11.19
C LEU A 42 -8.34 2.25 -11.76
N LEU A 43 -9.47 2.14 -12.45
CA LEU A 43 -9.91 0.88 -13.04
C LEU A 43 -9.04 0.49 -14.25
N SER A 44 -8.56 1.48 -15.00
CA SER A 44 -7.58 1.31 -16.07
C SER A 44 -6.26 0.74 -15.52
N ALA A 45 -5.78 1.27 -14.39
CA ALA A 45 -4.57 0.79 -13.71
C ALA A 45 -4.70 -0.68 -13.29
N GLU A 46 -5.86 -1.07 -12.75
CA GLU A 46 -6.16 -2.45 -12.35
C GLU A 46 -6.22 -3.42 -13.54
N LEU A 47 -6.76 -2.98 -14.68
CA LEU A 47 -6.80 -3.76 -15.91
C LEU A 47 -5.39 -3.95 -16.50
N ASP A 48 -4.57 -2.91 -16.48
CA ASP A 48 -3.17 -2.98 -16.94
C ASP A 48 -2.34 -3.89 -16.03
N ALA A 49 -2.50 -3.79 -14.71
CA ALA A 49 -1.86 -4.69 -13.75
C ALA A 49 -2.27 -6.15 -13.98
N THR A 50 -3.56 -6.42 -14.24
CA THR A 50 -4.04 -7.77 -14.56
C THR A 50 -3.52 -8.28 -15.90
N SER A 51 -3.19 -7.38 -16.83
CA SER A 51 -2.65 -7.69 -18.15
C SER A 51 -1.11 -7.79 -18.17
N GLY A 52 -0.45 -7.64 -17.02
CA GLY A 52 1.01 -7.70 -16.89
C GLY A 52 1.75 -6.40 -17.24
N LYS A 53 1.05 -5.30 -17.51
CA LYS A 53 1.66 -4.00 -17.83
C LYS A 53 1.92 -3.20 -16.56
N ILE A 54 2.87 -3.67 -15.76
CA ILE A 54 3.10 -3.18 -14.39
C ILE A 54 3.54 -1.72 -14.34
N THR A 55 4.49 -1.32 -15.19
CA THR A 55 5.02 0.06 -15.24
C THR A 55 3.92 1.08 -15.54
N THR A 56 3.08 0.80 -16.53
CA THR A 56 1.93 1.66 -16.85
C THR A 56 0.88 1.65 -15.75
N ALA A 57 0.71 0.51 -15.06
CA ALA A 57 -0.23 0.43 -13.94
C ALA A 57 0.21 1.34 -12.79
N PHE A 58 1.49 1.34 -12.42
CA PHE A 58 2.03 2.23 -11.37
C PHE A 58 1.79 3.70 -11.68
N GLN A 59 2.14 4.15 -12.89
CA GLN A 59 1.90 5.52 -13.33
C GLN A 59 0.41 5.90 -13.23
N LYS A 60 -0.49 5.00 -13.65
CA LYS A 60 -1.94 5.23 -13.57
C LYS A 60 -2.45 5.25 -12.12
N PHE A 61 -1.90 4.42 -11.22
CA PHE A 61 -2.25 4.48 -9.80
C PHE A 61 -1.89 5.84 -9.19
N GLU A 62 -0.68 6.34 -9.46
CA GLU A 62 -0.26 7.66 -8.97
C GLU A 62 -1.12 8.79 -9.52
N VAL A 63 -1.50 8.72 -10.80
CA VAL A 63 -2.43 9.68 -11.41
C VAL A 63 -3.79 9.61 -10.70
N ALA A 64 -4.35 8.41 -10.50
CA ALA A 64 -5.62 8.24 -9.82
C ALA A 64 -5.61 8.80 -8.38
N ILE A 65 -4.54 8.54 -7.62
CA ILE A 65 -4.36 9.06 -6.24
C ILE A 65 -4.32 10.60 -6.25
N ARG A 66 -3.51 11.20 -7.14
CA ARG A 66 -3.41 12.67 -7.25
C ARG A 66 -4.72 13.30 -7.68
N MET A 67 -5.43 12.70 -8.63
CA MET A 67 -6.71 13.20 -9.10
C MET A 67 -7.79 13.12 -8.02
N ALA A 68 -7.89 11.99 -7.32
CA ALA A 68 -8.84 11.81 -6.22
C ALA A 68 -8.59 12.83 -5.09
N GLY A 69 -7.33 13.03 -4.72
CA GLY A 69 -6.93 14.04 -3.73
C GLY A 69 -7.26 15.47 -4.15
N ARG A 70 -6.98 15.84 -5.42
CA ARG A 70 -7.35 17.17 -5.95
C ARG A 70 -8.86 17.40 -6.00
N SER A 71 -9.65 16.35 -6.22
CA SER A 71 -11.11 16.42 -6.18
C SER A 71 -11.69 16.39 -4.75
N GLY A 72 -10.87 16.20 -3.72
CA GLY A 72 -11.33 16.10 -2.33
C GLY A 72 -12.07 14.81 -2.00
N ILE A 73 -11.94 13.77 -2.83
CA ILE A 73 -12.65 12.50 -2.66
C ILE A 73 -11.77 11.52 -1.89
N VAL A 74 -11.74 11.72 -0.57
CA VAL A 74 -10.88 11.01 0.37
C VAL A 74 -11.07 9.49 0.28
N GLN A 75 -12.31 9.01 0.15
CA GLN A 75 -12.57 7.56 0.06
C GLN A 75 -11.95 6.91 -1.18
N ASP A 76 -11.97 7.60 -2.32
CA ASP A 76 -11.46 7.05 -3.58
C ASP A 76 -9.93 7.16 -3.62
N GLN A 77 -9.36 8.20 -2.99
CA GLN A 77 -7.92 8.31 -2.76
C GLN A 77 -7.42 7.20 -1.84
N ALA A 78 -8.14 6.89 -0.75
CA ALA A 78 -7.81 5.80 0.16
C ALA A 78 -7.84 4.45 -0.54
N LEU A 79 -8.89 4.20 -1.32
CA LEU A 79 -9.03 3.00 -2.13
C LEU A 79 -7.91 2.86 -3.14
N ALA A 80 -7.54 3.92 -3.85
CA ALA A 80 -6.45 3.90 -4.82
C ALA A 80 -5.10 3.54 -4.16
N ASN A 81 -4.81 4.09 -2.98
CA ASN A 81 -3.61 3.72 -2.20
C ASN A 81 -3.62 2.24 -1.77
N GLU A 82 -4.75 1.73 -1.27
CA GLU A 82 -4.89 0.30 -0.92
C GLU A 82 -4.64 -0.62 -2.13
N ARG A 83 -5.15 -0.23 -3.30
CA ARG A 83 -4.98 -1.00 -4.54
C ARG A 83 -3.57 -0.95 -5.11
N TYR A 84 -2.91 0.20 -4.97
CA TYR A 84 -1.52 0.37 -5.34
C TYR A 84 -0.63 -0.45 -4.42
N ALA A 85 -0.82 -0.34 -3.10
CA ALA A 85 -0.09 -1.15 -2.12
C ALA A 85 -0.16 -2.65 -2.44
N ALA A 86 -1.36 -3.16 -2.75
CA ALA A 86 -1.52 -4.56 -3.13
C ALA A 86 -0.72 -4.95 -4.38
N LEU A 87 -0.50 -4.03 -5.33
CA LEU A 87 0.37 -4.29 -6.48
C LEU A 87 1.86 -4.25 -6.09
N CYS A 88 2.29 -3.31 -5.26
CA CYS A 88 3.67 -3.24 -4.74
C CYS A 88 4.05 -4.54 -4.02
N LEU A 89 3.15 -5.06 -3.18
CA LEU A 89 3.33 -6.34 -2.50
C LEU A 89 3.45 -7.52 -3.49
N GLU A 90 2.66 -7.52 -4.57
CA GLU A 90 2.76 -8.52 -5.64
C GLU A 90 4.09 -8.41 -6.42
N GLN A 91 4.74 -7.25 -6.43
CA GLN A 91 6.04 -7.01 -7.08
C GLN A 91 7.25 -7.13 -6.13
N GLY A 92 7.03 -7.30 -4.81
CA GLY A 92 8.09 -7.40 -3.81
C GLY A 92 8.60 -6.05 -3.27
N ASP A 93 7.95 -4.93 -3.60
CA ASP A 93 8.31 -3.61 -3.08
C ASP A 93 7.62 -3.36 -1.73
N HIS A 94 8.31 -3.74 -0.67
CA HIS A 94 7.79 -3.68 0.70
C HIS A 94 7.75 -2.26 1.28
N GLU A 95 8.70 -1.40 0.92
CA GLU A 95 8.75 -0.01 1.40
C GLU A 95 7.56 0.77 0.86
N GLU A 96 7.34 0.71 -0.45
CA GLU A 96 6.21 1.39 -1.09
C GLU A 96 4.87 0.80 -0.63
N TYR A 97 4.81 -0.52 -0.41
CA TYR A 97 3.64 -1.17 0.19
C TYR A 97 3.28 -0.56 1.54
N ILE A 98 4.22 -0.44 2.48
CA ILE A 98 3.99 0.11 3.82
C ILE A 98 3.56 1.58 3.71
N PHE A 99 4.26 2.37 2.90
CA PHE A 99 3.95 3.77 2.69
C PHE A 99 2.51 3.99 2.19
N ARG A 100 2.10 3.22 1.17
CA ARG A 100 0.76 3.29 0.59
C ARG A 100 -0.32 2.79 1.54
N MET A 101 -0.05 1.74 2.32
CA MET A 101 -0.99 1.24 3.34
C MET A 101 -1.21 2.26 4.46
N ASN A 102 -0.15 2.90 4.96
CA ASN A 102 -0.24 3.95 5.97
C ASN A 102 -1.04 5.16 5.43
N SER A 103 -0.80 5.54 4.18
CA SER A 103 -1.57 6.58 3.50
C SER A 103 -3.06 6.22 3.40
N ALA A 104 -3.39 4.98 3.01
CA ALA A 104 -4.77 4.52 2.94
C ALA A 104 -5.45 4.51 4.34
N ILE A 105 -4.74 4.08 5.38
CA ILE A 105 -5.23 4.09 6.76
C ILE A 105 -5.57 5.52 7.21
N ARG A 106 -4.66 6.48 7.01
CA ARG A 106 -4.89 7.88 7.36
C ARG A 106 -6.13 8.45 6.68
N LEU A 107 -6.28 8.20 5.38
CA LEU A 107 -7.43 8.69 4.60
C LEU A 107 -8.74 8.00 5.02
N TYR A 108 -8.73 6.70 5.33
CA TYR A 108 -9.91 6.03 5.86
C TYR A 108 -10.27 6.46 7.29
N MET A 109 -9.29 6.83 8.11
CA MET A 109 -9.53 7.44 9.42
C MET A 109 -10.20 8.80 9.27
N GLU A 110 -9.68 9.66 8.38
CA GLU A 110 -10.26 10.97 8.07
C GLU A 110 -11.70 10.86 7.56
N TRP A 111 -11.98 9.87 6.72
CA TRP A 111 -13.34 9.59 6.24
C TRP A 111 -14.27 8.96 7.30
N GLY A 112 -13.72 8.43 8.40
CA GLY A 112 -14.49 7.81 9.49
C GLY A 112 -14.76 6.30 9.33
N ALA A 113 -14.05 5.59 8.44
CA ALA A 113 -14.23 4.16 8.21
C ALA A 113 -13.40 3.29 9.18
N SER A 114 -13.75 3.35 10.47
CA SER A 114 -13.06 2.64 11.57
C SER A 114 -12.89 1.13 11.33
N ALA A 115 -13.95 0.44 10.88
CA ALA A 115 -13.89 -1.00 10.59
C ALA A 115 -12.89 -1.35 9.47
N LYS A 116 -12.73 -0.46 8.48
CA LYS A 116 -11.79 -0.65 7.38
C LYS A 116 -10.36 -0.39 7.87
N VAL A 117 -10.17 0.64 8.68
CA VAL A 117 -8.90 0.97 9.34
C VAL A 117 -8.42 -0.21 10.18
N ASP A 118 -9.27 -0.76 11.04
CA ASP A 118 -8.93 -1.90 11.90
C ASP A 118 -8.46 -3.12 11.09
N LYS A 119 -9.14 -3.37 9.97
CA LYS A 119 -8.76 -4.44 9.04
C LYS A 119 -7.39 -4.19 8.43
N LEU A 120 -7.12 -2.98 7.94
CA LEU A 120 -5.82 -2.66 7.33
C LEU A 120 -4.69 -2.70 8.35
N ILE A 121 -4.90 -2.20 9.56
CA ILE A 121 -3.90 -2.26 10.63
C ILE A 121 -3.62 -3.73 11.01
N SER A 122 -4.64 -4.59 11.08
CA SER A 122 -4.43 -6.01 11.37
C SER A 122 -3.61 -6.73 10.30
N ILE A 123 -3.65 -6.25 9.04
CA ILE A 123 -2.85 -6.80 7.95
C ILE A 123 -1.38 -6.37 8.08
N LEU A 124 -1.13 -5.12 8.47
CA LEU A 124 0.25 -4.62 8.68
C LEU A 124 0.89 -5.19 9.94
N ASN A 125 0.12 -5.24 11.03
CA ASN A 125 0.56 -5.68 12.35
C ASN A 125 -0.41 -6.74 12.88
N PRO A 126 -0.16 -8.04 12.62
CA PRO A 126 -1.02 -9.13 13.08
C PRO A 126 -1.23 -9.15 14.60
N ASP A 127 -0.27 -8.63 15.37
CA ASP A 127 -0.29 -8.62 16.84
C ASP A 127 -1.06 -7.42 17.44
N HIS A 128 -1.45 -6.42 16.63
CA HIS A 128 -2.16 -5.21 17.09
C HIS A 128 -3.59 -5.48 17.61
N ARG A 129 -4.12 -6.70 17.43
CA ARG A 129 -5.47 -7.06 17.90
C ARG A 129 -5.61 -7.10 19.43
N LYS A 130 -4.50 -7.16 20.18
CA LYS A 130 -4.50 -7.41 21.64
C LYS A 130 -4.69 -6.15 22.50
N ASP A 131 -4.42 -4.96 21.98
CA ASP A 131 -4.42 -3.72 22.81
C ASP A 131 -5.77 -3.04 22.99
N ARG A 132 -6.82 -3.43 22.26
CA ARG A 132 -8.14 -2.75 22.32
C ARG A 132 -9.04 -3.17 23.49
N PHE A 133 -8.61 -4.07 24.37
CA PHE A 133 -9.39 -4.50 25.55
C PHE A 133 -9.10 -3.72 26.83
N ARG A 134 -8.61 -2.47 26.75
CA ARG A 134 -8.54 -1.56 27.91
C ARG A 134 -9.03 -0.17 27.52
N THR A 135 -10.34 0.05 27.63
CA THR A 135 -10.90 1.39 27.86
C THR A 135 -12.25 1.22 28.54
N THR A 136 -12.19 0.92 29.83
CA THR A 136 -13.21 1.43 30.75
C THR A 136 -12.94 2.92 30.91
N THR A 137 -14.01 3.70 30.84
CA THR A 137 -14.09 5.14 31.15
C THR A 137 -13.69 6.08 30.02
N GLY A 138 -14.67 6.89 29.62
CA GLY A 138 -14.60 7.77 28.47
C GLY A 138 -13.61 8.91 28.64
N SER A 139 -12.73 9.03 27.66
CA SER A 139 -12.34 10.32 27.11
C SER A 139 -11.74 10.06 25.73
N ILE A 140 -12.24 10.77 24.73
CA ILE A 140 -11.72 10.70 23.36
C ILE A 140 -10.32 11.33 23.39
N VAL A 141 -9.28 10.51 23.20
CA VAL A 141 -7.92 11.03 22.93
C VAL A 141 -7.59 10.75 21.46
N ASN A 142 -8.00 11.70 20.63
CA ASN A 142 -7.44 11.92 19.30
C ASN A 142 -6.15 12.72 19.48
N GLN A 143 -4.97 12.07 19.57
CA GLN A 143 -3.68 12.65 19.14
C GLN A 143 -2.46 11.71 19.20
N ASP A 144 -2.50 10.58 19.93
CA ASP A 144 -1.26 9.85 20.25
C ASP A 144 -0.87 8.67 19.34
N ILE A 145 -1.62 8.36 18.27
CA ILE A 145 -1.33 7.15 17.46
C ILE A 145 -0.15 7.34 16.49
N LEU A 146 0.23 8.59 16.17
CA LEU A 146 1.27 8.88 15.18
C LEU A 146 2.65 9.22 15.79
N SER A 147 2.71 9.72 17.03
CA SER A 147 3.97 10.13 17.66
C SER A 147 4.86 8.95 18.07
N ASN A 148 4.26 7.85 18.53
CA ASN A 148 5.01 6.72 19.11
C ASN A 148 5.27 5.56 18.13
N ARG A 149 4.89 5.68 16.84
CA ARG A 149 5.07 4.60 15.85
C ARG A 149 6.33 4.72 14.99
N SER A 150 6.89 5.93 14.89
CA SER A 150 8.20 6.15 14.27
C SER A 150 9.32 5.54 15.11
N THR A 151 9.25 5.73 16.44
CA THR A 151 10.26 5.26 17.39
C THR A 151 10.32 3.73 17.47
N VAL A 152 9.18 3.03 17.51
CA VAL A 152 9.17 1.55 17.62
C VAL A 152 9.70 0.85 16.36
N LEU A 153 9.62 1.50 15.19
CA LEU A 153 10.22 0.96 13.96
C LEU A 153 11.73 1.26 13.89
N LEU A 154 12.18 2.42 14.37
CA LEU A 154 13.61 2.73 14.49
C LEU A 154 14.31 1.90 15.56
N ASP A 155 13.69 1.70 16.74
CA ASP A 155 14.26 0.89 17.82
C ASP A 155 14.46 -0.56 17.38
N ARG A 156 13.54 -1.13 16.59
CA ARG A 156 13.69 -2.50 16.05
C ARG A 156 14.76 -2.62 14.96
N VAL A 157 14.93 -1.60 14.12
CA VAL A 157 15.99 -1.60 13.10
C VAL A 157 17.36 -1.44 13.77
N LEU A 158 17.46 -0.67 14.86
CA LEU A 158 18.68 -0.53 15.66
C LEU A 158 19.01 -1.81 16.43
N ASP A 159 18.02 -2.49 17.01
CA ASP A 159 18.20 -3.80 17.66
C ASP A 159 18.72 -4.89 16.71
N ASP A 160 18.33 -4.84 15.43
CA ASP A 160 18.77 -5.79 14.40
C ASP A 160 20.19 -5.45 13.89
N GLU A 161 20.56 -4.16 13.78
CA GLU A 161 21.94 -3.75 13.43
C GLU A 161 22.94 -4.02 14.55
N GLU A 162 22.56 -3.85 15.82
CA GLU A 162 23.44 -4.12 16.96
C GLU A 162 23.72 -5.63 17.09
N LYS A 163 22.70 -6.48 16.88
CA LYS A 163 22.87 -7.95 16.79
C LYS A 163 23.76 -8.39 15.65
N LEU A 164 23.70 -7.72 14.49
CA LEU A 164 24.58 -8.04 13.36
C LEU A 164 26.04 -7.70 13.68
N ARG A 165 26.30 -6.58 14.38
CA ARG A 165 27.66 -6.20 14.81
C ARG A 165 28.24 -7.13 15.87
N GLU A 166 27.42 -7.61 16.79
CA GLU A 166 27.83 -8.62 17.78
C GLU A 166 28.16 -9.95 17.10
N LEU A 167 27.37 -10.40 16.12
CA LEU A 167 27.64 -11.61 15.35
C LEU A 167 28.92 -11.49 14.50
N GLU A 168 29.22 -10.32 13.94
CA GLU A 168 30.46 -10.05 13.21
C GLU A 168 31.69 -10.03 14.14
N GLN A 169 31.57 -9.45 15.34
CA GLN A 169 32.62 -9.51 16.36
C GLN A 169 32.85 -10.93 16.86
N GLU A 170 31.79 -11.72 17.09
CA GLU A 170 31.90 -13.13 17.48
C GLU A 170 32.50 -14.00 16.37
N ALA A 171 32.17 -13.73 15.10
CA ALA A 171 32.76 -14.41 13.95
C ALA A 171 34.26 -14.09 13.79
N SER A 172 34.67 -12.86 14.10
CA SER A 172 36.08 -12.43 14.10
C SER A 172 36.89 -13.10 15.21
N ILE A 173 36.31 -13.24 16.42
CA ILE A 173 36.96 -13.90 17.57
C ILE A 173 37.10 -15.42 17.36
N ARG A 174 36.20 -16.06 16.61
CA ARG A 174 36.20 -17.52 16.39
C ARG A 174 37.02 -18.01 15.19
N GLY A 175 37.72 -17.12 14.47
CA GLY A 175 38.74 -17.51 13.48
C GLY A 175 38.24 -18.36 12.30
N PHE A 176 36.96 -18.27 11.92
CA PHE A 176 36.42 -19.00 10.78
C PHE A 176 36.52 -18.16 9.50
N THR A 177 37.52 -18.44 8.68
CA THR A 177 37.59 -17.99 7.29
C THR A 177 36.66 -18.87 6.44
N THR A 178 35.57 -18.32 5.93
CA THR A 178 34.87 -18.94 4.78
C THR A 178 35.27 -18.19 3.52
N GLY A 179 36.39 -18.61 2.93
CA GLY A 179 36.77 -18.24 1.57
C GLY A 179 36.25 -19.28 0.58
N SER A 180 35.46 -18.84 -0.40
CA SER A 180 35.46 -19.33 -1.80
C SER A 180 34.51 -18.46 -2.62
N SER A 181 35.01 -17.51 -3.40
CA SER A 181 35.45 -17.66 -4.80
C SER A 181 34.29 -17.90 -5.78
N VAL A 182 33.88 -16.82 -6.46
CA VAL A 182 33.29 -16.91 -7.81
C VAL A 182 34.15 -16.01 -8.71
N LEU A 183 34.80 -16.69 -9.64
CA LEU A 183 35.70 -16.16 -10.66
C LEU A 183 34.92 -15.33 -11.69
N TYR A 184 35.47 -14.18 -12.09
CA TYR A 184 35.16 -13.52 -13.37
C TYR A 184 36.41 -13.59 -14.24
N VAL A 185 36.37 -14.41 -15.29
CA VAL A 185 37.37 -14.48 -16.37
C VAL A 185 36.74 -13.90 -17.64
N SER A 186 37.51 -13.06 -18.32
CA SER A 186 37.20 -12.31 -19.53
C SER A 186 36.82 -13.17 -20.76
N ARG A 187 36.01 -12.57 -21.64
CA ARG A 187 36.31 -12.50 -23.08
C ARG A 187 35.77 -11.19 -23.65
#